data_AF-A0A150PKW2-F1
#
_entry.id   AF-A0A150PKW2-F1
#
_cell.length_a   1.000
_cell.length_b   1.000
_cell.length_c   1.000
_cell.angle_alpha   90.00
_cell.angle_beta   90.00
_cell.angle_gamma   90.00
#
_symmetry.space_group_name_H-M   'P 1'
#
loop_
_entity.id
_entity.type
_entity.pdbx_description
1 polymer ?
#
loop_
_entity_poly.entity_id
_entity_poly.type
_entity_poly.pdbx_seq_one_letter_code
_entity_poly.pdbx_strand_id
1 'polypeptide(L)'
;MNSYDLVTCASCYGEGEINTDSGPYLCKDCNGNGRIIPTGEQIEERIRAIEVELERHPQEARPETRWLVFELRRTRKLLWQIRSLCEETGDAEQPIVVKIRDLADAAVAPRSPAL
;
A
#
# COMPACT_ATOMS: atom_id res chain seq x y z
N MET A 1 7.81 -20.89 1.61
CA MET A 1 7.40 -20.39 0.29
C MET A 1 5.97 -19.90 0.42
N ASN A 2 5.74 -18.62 0.69
CA ASN A 2 4.38 -18.05 0.62
C ASN A 2 4.20 -17.46 -0.78
N SER A 3 3.67 -18.27 -1.69
CA SER A 3 3.01 -17.76 -2.89
C SER A 3 1.76 -17.03 -2.40
N TYR A 4 1.78 -15.71 -2.38
CA TYR A 4 0.51 -14.99 -2.41
C TYR A 4 -0.06 -15.27 -3.80
N ASP A 5 -0.97 -16.24 -3.90
CA ASP A 5 -1.74 -16.45 -5.12
C ASP A 5 -2.56 -15.18 -5.34
N LEU A 6 -2.04 -14.31 -6.19
CA LEU A 6 -2.69 -13.06 -6.57
C LEU A 6 -4.05 -13.41 -7.19
N VAL A 7 -5.12 -13.10 -6.47
CA VAL A 7 -6.48 -13.40 -6.90
C VAL A 7 -6.86 -12.44 -8.02
N THR A 8 -7.38 -12.95 -9.14
CA THR A 8 -7.93 -12.11 -10.20
C THR A 8 -9.01 -11.18 -9.65
N CYS A 9 -8.96 -9.90 -10.02
CA CYS A 9 -9.94 -8.92 -9.56
C CYS A 9 -11.33 -9.30 -10.08
N ALA A 10 -12.30 -9.48 -9.17
CA ALA A 10 -13.67 -9.84 -9.55
C ALA A 10 -14.42 -8.69 -10.26
N SER A 11 -13.99 -7.44 -10.07
CA SER A 11 -14.69 -6.27 -10.59
C SER A 11 -14.34 -5.94 -12.04
N CYS A 12 -13.09 -6.16 -12.44
CA CYS A 12 -12.63 -5.99 -13.83
C CYS A 12 -12.24 -7.31 -14.51
N TYR A 13 -12.44 -8.45 -13.83
CA TYR A 13 -12.15 -9.79 -14.34
C TYR A 13 -10.72 -10.01 -14.86
N GLY A 14 -9.74 -9.24 -14.37
CA GLY A 14 -8.35 -9.34 -14.81
C GLY A 14 -7.88 -8.22 -15.73
N GLU A 15 -8.80 -7.41 -16.26
CA GLU A 15 -8.47 -6.40 -17.29
C GLU A 15 -7.81 -5.14 -16.72
N GLY A 16 -7.93 -4.90 -15.41
CA GLY A 16 -7.43 -3.68 -14.76
C GLY A 16 -8.29 -2.44 -15.04
N GLU A 17 -9.14 -2.46 -16.06
CA GLU A 17 -10.02 -1.37 -16.43
C GLU A 17 -11.48 -1.83 -16.49
N ILE A 18 -12.41 -0.89 -16.28
CA ILE A 18 -13.84 -1.10 -16.45
C ILE A 18 -14.28 -0.27 -17.66
N ASN A 19 -14.79 -0.95 -18.68
CA ASN A 19 -15.30 -0.31 -19.89
C ASN A 19 -16.67 0.33 -19.62
N THR A 20 -16.82 1.60 -20.01
CA THR A 20 -18.10 2.32 -19.97
C THR A 20 -18.37 3.00 -21.31
N ASP A 21 -19.59 3.49 -21.51
CA ASP A 21 -19.98 4.27 -22.70
C ASP A 21 -19.13 5.55 -22.87
N SER A 22 -18.54 6.05 -21.78
CA SER A 22 -17.64 7.22 -21.77
C SER A 22 -16.16 6.87 -21.99
N GLY A 23 -15.85 5.59 -22.19
CA GLY A 23 -14.48 5.06 -22.29
C GLY A 23 -14.06 4.21 -21.08
N PRO A 24 -12.88 3.57 -21.14
CA PRO A 24 -12.35 2.78 -20.04
C PRO A 24 -11.92 3.69 -18.88
N TYR A 25 -12.20 3.26 -17.65
CA TYR A 25 -11.60 3.86 -16.46
C TYR A 25 -10.91 2.79 -15.61
N LEU A 26 -9.89 3.23 -14.87
CA LEU A 26 -9.11 2.38 -13.98
C LEU A 26 -10.00 1.69 -12.94
N CYS A 27 -9.94 0.36 -12.86
CA CYS A 27 -10.70 -0.39 -11.86
C CYS A 27 -10.25 0.01 -10.45
N LYS A 28 -11.18 0.45 -9.61
CA LYS A 28 -10.90 0.97 -8.27
C LYS A 28 -10.50 -0.12 -7.27
N ASP A 29 -10.97 -1.36 -7.47
CA ASP A 29 -10.77 -2.44 -6.51
C ASP A 29 -9.39 -3.09 -6.64
N CYS A 30 -8.82 -3.11 -7.85
CA CYS A 30 -7.44 -3.54 -8.08
C CYS A 30 -6.47 -2.39 -8.43
N ASN A 31 -6.97 -1.14 -8.44
CA ASN A 31 -6.22 0.04 -8.87
C ASN A 31 -5.50 -0.15 -10.21
N GLY A 32 -6.14 -0.82 -11.18
CA GLY A 32 -5.55 -1.00 -12.52
C GLY A 32 -4.73 -2.27 -12.71
N ASN A 33 -4.48 -3.03 -11.65
CA ASN A 33 -3.57 -4.17 -11.72
C ASN A 33 -4.19 -5.46 -12.28
N GLY A 34 -5.52 -5.52 -12.44
CA GLY A 34 -6.24 -6.74 -12.83
C GLY A 34 -6.24 -7.84 -11.76
N ARG A 35 -5.44 -7.69 -10.69
CA ARG A 35 -5.30 -8.64 -9.58
C ARG A 35 -5.42 -7.91 -8.25
N ILE A 36 -5.92 -8.63 -7.23
CA ILE A 36 -5.96 -8.14 -5.85
C ILE A 36 -4.56 -8.32 -5.26
N ILE A 37 -3.85 -7.21 -5.21
CA ILE A 37 -2.55 -7.09 -4.57
C ILE A 37 -2.76 -6.81 -3.07
N PRO A 38 -1.91 -7.32 -2.16
CA PRO A 38 -1.95 -6.90 -0.75
C PRO A 38 -1.95 -5.38 -0.63
N THR A 39 -2.84 -4.81 0.19
CA THR A 39 -3.03 -3.35 0.28
C THR A 39 -1.74 -2.59 0.57
N GLY A 40 -0.83 -3.18 1.35
CA GLY A 40 0.48 -2.58 1.64
C GLY A 40 1.33 -2.37 0.38
N GLU A 41 1.32 -3.32 -0.54
CA GLU A 41 2.04 -3.25 -1.82
C GLU A 41 1.36 -2.26 -2.78
N GLN A 42 0.02 -2.24 -2.84
CA GLN A 42 -0.71 -1.22 -3.60
C GLN A 42 -0.37 0.21 -3.13
N ILE A 43 -0.24 0.41 -1.81
CA ILE A 43 0.16 1.71 -1.26
C ILE A 43 1.58 2.07 -1.67
N GLU A 44 2.53 1.14 -1.65
CA GLU A 44 3.91 1.39 -2.11
C GLU A 44 3.97 1.74 -3.60
N GLU A 45 3.22 1.02 -4.45
CA GLU A 45 3.09 1.34 -5.87
C GLU A 45 2.51 2.74 -6.07
N ARG A 46 1.49 3.11 -5.29
CA ARG A 46 0.85 4.42 -5.36
C ARG A 46 1.78 5.54 -4.93
N ILE A 47 2.52 5.37 -3.84
CA ILE A 47 3.54 6.32 -3.40
C ILE A 47 4.58 6.50 -4.50
N ARG A 48 5.05 5.41 -5.11
CA ARG A 48 6.03 5.45 -6.20
C ARG A 48 5.49 6.16 -7.44
N ALA A 49 4.23 5.95 -7.80
CA ALA A 49 3.60 6.65 -8.92
C ALA A 49 3.53 8.17 -8.67
N ILE A 50 3.22 8.58 -7.44
CA ILE A 50 3.23 10.00 -7.05
C ILE A 50 4.65 10.57 -7.16
N GLU A 51 5.66 9.87 -6.69
CA GLU A 51 7.06 10.31 -6.78
C GLU A 51 7.49 10.53 -8.24
N VAL A 52 7.20 9.55 -9.11
CA VAL A 52 7.50 9.64 -10.55
C VAL A 52 6.81 10.86 -11.17
N GLU A 53 5.57 11.14 -10.80
CA GLU A 53 4.84 12.30 -11.32
C GLU A 53 5.46 13.62 -10.86
N LEU A 54 5.85 13.72 -9.58
CA LEU A 54 6.53 14.90 -9.02
C LEU A 54 7.92 15.13 -9.63
N GLU A 55 8.59 14.07 -10.06
CA GLU A 55 9.87 14.12 -10.77
C GLU A 55 9.69 14.53 -12.24
N ARG A 56 8.63 14.06 -12.91
CA ARG A 56 8.29 14.42 -14.30
C ARG A 56 7.87 15.88 -14.44
N HIS A 57 7.16 16.40 -13.44
CA HIS A 57 6.60 17.76 -13.45
C HIS A 57 7.18 18.62 -12.33
N PRO A 58 8.51 18.88 -12.31
CA PRO A 58 9.18 19.41 -11.14
C PRO A 58 8.79 20.86 -10.80
N GLN A 59 8.31 21.62 -11.80
CA GLN A 59 7.83 23.00 -11.66
C GLN A 59 6.39 23.07 -11.12
N GLU A 60 5.61 22.01 -11.29
CA GLU A 60 4.23 21.91 -10.80
C GLU A 60 4.18 21.29 -9.38
N ALA A 61 5.19 20.49 -9.05
CA ALA A 61 5.38 19.87 -7.74
C ALA A 61 5.72 20.91 -6.66
N ARG A 62 4.71 21.29 -5.88
CA ARG A 62 4.88 22.14 -4.69
C ARG A 62 5.83 21.48 -3.67
N PRO A 63 6.74 22.23 -3.02
CA PRO A 63 7.67 21.67 -2.02
C PRO A 63 6.97 20.89 -0.91
N GLU A 64 5.78 21.33 -0.48
CA GLU A 64 4.99 20.68 0.56
C GLU A 64 4.56 19.27 0.16
N THR A 65 4.22 19.05 -1.12
CA THR A 65 3.85 17.73 -1.62
C THR A 65 5.04 16.77 -1.57
N ARG A 66 6.24 17.23 -1.95
CA ARG A 66 7.46 16.42 -1.84
C ARG A 66 7.78 16.08 -0.39
N TRP A 67 7.65 17.05 0.51
CA TRP A 67 7.85 16.82 1.94
C TRP A 67 6.84 15.81 2.51
N LEU A 68 5.56 15.91 2.15
CA LEU A 68 4.53 14.96 2.59
C LEU A 68 4.81 13.53 2.12
N VAL A 69 5.21 13.34 0.87
CA VAL A 69 5.58 12.03 0.33
C VAL A 69 6.79 11.45 1.04
N PHE A 70 7.80 12.29 1.31
CA PHE A 70 8.97 11.91 2.10
C PHE A 70 8.58 11.47 3.52
N GLU A 71 7.77 12.25 4.25
CA GLU A 71 7.33 11.89 5.60
C GLU A 71 6.46 10.62 5.61
N LEU A 72 5.65 10.40 4.57
CA LEU A 72 4.87 9.17 4.41
C LEU A 72 5.77 7.95 4.26
N ARG A 73 6.78 8.00 3.37
CA ARG A 73 7.76 6.91 3.21
C ARG A 73 8.53 6.65 4.50
N ARG A 74 9.02 7.71 5.14
CA ARG A 74 9.78 7.62 6.39
C ARG A 74 8.95 6.96 7.49
N THR A 75 7.72 7.41 7.68
CA THR A 75 6.81 6.86 8.70
C THR A 75 6.52 5.39 8.45
N ARG A 76 6.20 5.01 7.21
CA ARG A 76 5.95 3.61 6.84
C ARG A 76 7.16 2.71 7.08
N LYS A 77 8.37 3.19 6.73
CA LYS A 77 9.63 2.48 7.00
C LYS A 77 9.83 2.24 8.51
N LEU A 78 9.62 3.26 9.33
CA LEU A 78 9.76 3.15 10.79
C LEU A 78 8.76 2.16 11.39
N LEU A 79 7.51 2.15 10.91
CA LEU A 79 6.49 1.21 11.37
C LEU A 79 6.84 -0.25 11.00
N TRP A 80 7.40 -0.48 9.81
CA TRP A 80 7.95 -1.79 9.44
C TRP A 80 9.09 -2.23 10.37
N GLN A 81 9.97 -1.31 10.75
CA GLN A 81 11.05 -1.59 11.70
C GLN A 81 10.51 -1.92 13.09
N ILE A 82 9.54 -1.16 13.59
CA ILE A 82 8.86 -1.44 14.87
C ILE A 82 8.24 -2.84 14.84
N ARG A 83 7.52 -3.18 13.77
CA ARG A 83 6.94 -4.51 13.58
C ARG A 83 8.00 -5.62 13.66
N SER A 84 9.13 -5.45 12.95
CA SER A 84 10.26 -6.41 12.98
C SER A 84 10.80 -6.58 14.41
N LEU A 85 11.02 -5.46 15.11
CA LEU A 85 11.51 -5.48 16.49
C LEU A 85 10.55 -6.19 17.46
N CYS A 86 9.24 -6.09 17.24
CA CYS A 86 8.25 -6.83 18.01
C CYS A 86 8.27 -8.34 17.74
N GLU A 87 8.74 -8.80 16.58
CA GLU A 87 8.89 -10.22 16.26
C GLU A 87 10.22 -10.79 16.80
N GLU A 88 11.26 -9.95 16.88
CA GLU A 88 12.60 -10.34 17.31
C GLU A 88 12.80 -10.34 18.84
N THR A 89 11.88 -9.73 19.60
CA THR A 89 11.98 -9.69 21.06
C THR A 89 11.66 -11.05 21.68
N GLY A 90 12.41 -11.45 22.72
CA GLY A 90 12.18 -12.69 23.47
C GLY A 90 10.82 -12.74 24.19
N ASP A 91 10.15 -11.59 24.27
CA ASP A 91 8.85 -11.36 24.89
C ASP A 91 7.73 -11.13 23.85
N ALA A 92 7.85 -11.68 22.64
CA ALA A 92 6.96 -11.40 21.50
C ALA A 92 5.45 -11.62 21.80
N GLU A 93 5.13 -12.52 22.73
CA GLU A 93 3.77 -12.85 23.14
C GLU A 93 3.23 -12.01 24.30
N GLN A 94 4.03 -11.08 24.85
CA GLN A 94 3.53 -10.15 25.84
C GLN A 94 2.40 -9.30 25.24
N PRO A 95 1.26 -9.11 25.94
CA PRO A 95 0.09 -8.43 25.37
C PRO A 95 0.37 -7.05 24.77
N ILE A 96 1.28 -6.29 25.37
CA ILE A 96 1.67 -4.96 24.87
C ILE A 96 2.47 -5.05 23.57
N VAL A 97 3.37 -6.04 23.44
CA VAL A 97 4.18 -6.24 22.24
C VAL A 97 3.29 -6.67 21.07
N VAL A 98 2.37 -7.60 21.31
CA VAL A 98 1.34 -8.00 20.35
C VAL A 98 0.53 -6.78 19.90
N LYS A 99 0.09 -5.93 20.84
CA LYS A 99 -0.70 -4.74 20.51
C LYS A 99 0.08 -3.73 19.65
N ILE A 100 1.35 -3.51 19.94
CA ILE A 100 2.22 -2.62 19.15
C ILE A 100 2.42 -3.19 17.74
N ARG A 101 2.70 -4.49 17.61
CA ARG A 101 2.82 -5.19 16.33
C ARG A 101 1.57 -5.03 15.48
N ASP A 102 0.40 -5.28 16.07
CA ASP A 102 -0.89 -5.16 15.36
C ASP A 102 -1.17 -3.73 14.88
N LEU A 103 -0.82 -2.71 15.68
CA LEU A 103 -0.95 -1.31 15.29
C LEU A 103 0.01 -0.94 14.16
N ALA A 104 1.26 -1.42 14.22
CA ALA A 104 2.23 -1.23 13.14
C ALA A 104 1.76 -1.92 11.85
N ASP A 105 1.28 -3.15 11.94
CA ASP A 105 0.72 -3.94 10.83
C ASP A 105 -0.45 -3.23 10.16
N ALA A 106 -1.41 -2.72 10.96
CA ALA A 106 -2.57 -2.00 10.44
C ALA A 106 -2.18 -0.74 9.63
N ALA A 107 -1.04 -0.12 9.93
CA ALA A 107 -0.57 1.07 9.23
C ALA A 107 0.27 0.76 7.99
N VAL A 108 1.07 -0.31 7.99
CA VAL A 108 1.95 -0.67 6.85
C VAL A 108 1.29 -1.57 5.83
N ALA A 109 0.43 -2.48 6.30
CA ALA A 109 -0.33 -3.43 5.53
C ALA A 109 -1.80 -3.41 6.00
N PRO A 110 -2.51 -2.27 5.87
CA PRO A 110 -3.91 -2.19 6.24
C PRO A 110 -4.65 -3.32 5.54
N ARG A 111 -5.29 -4.21 6.31
CA ARG A 111 -6.14 -5.23 5.69
C ARG A 111 -7.13 -4.47 4.81
N SER A 112 -7.23 -4.86 3.54
CA SER A 112 -8.28 -4.31 2.67
C SER A 112 -9.58 -4.43 3.46
N PRO A 113 -10.43 -3.39 3.56
CA PRO A 113 -11.75 -3.57 4.14
C PRO A 113 -12.35 -4.75 3.38
N ALA A 114 -12.65 -5.83 4.11
CA ALA A 114 -13.25 -7.01 3.53
C ALA A 114 -14.50 -6.52 2.78
N LEU A 115 -14.47 -6.60 1.46
CA LEU A 115 -15.65 -6.48 0.60
C LEU A 115 -16.56 -7.68 0.88
#